data_AF-A0A318EQK1-F1
#
_entry.id   AF-A0A318EQK1-F1
#
_cell.length_a   1.000
_cell.length_b   1.000
_cell.length_c   1.000
_cell.angle_alpha   90.00
_cell.angle_beta   90.00
_cell.angle_gamma   90.00
#
_symmetry.space_group_name_H-M   'P 1'
#
loop_
_entity.id
_entity.type
_entity.pdbx_description
1 polymer ?
#
loop_
_entity_poly.entity_id
_entity_poly.type
_entity_poly.pdbx_seq_one_letter_code
_entity_poly.pdbx_strand_id
1 'polypeptide(L)'
;MQFRHKCLAVIILFIVLIGIGIIYIYCNVIFIKPDTNIGQNTVSFGIIDGGLSGEHSNVVDTNANYEEKKLTHGDKILNFMSEYVFDSSFYYYDAEDDNTISTDKLLVGLQWMLDNNVECVSISLSSKFYSEEVADWMNENSNDIKVYASYSNTVNSLDYPASYNNVIGVGSSAKIEVKESDVIFRNSKLIVWSTPFRFYSGNSYLAPYCMVRDNINN
;
A
#
# COMPACT_ATOMS: atom_id res chain seq x y z
N MET A 1 15.73 -46.81 29.18
CA MET A 1 14.38 -46.20 29.17
C MET A 1 14.40 -44.68 29.32
N GLN A 2 15.14 -44.12 30.30
CA GLN A 2 15.26 -42.66 30.51
C GLN A 2 15.73 -41.84 29.30
N PHE A 3 16.68 -42.33 28.49
CA PHE A 3 17.17 -41.62 27.30
C PHE A 3 16.07 -41.40 26.26
N ARG A 4 15.19 -42.39 26.03
CA ARG A 4 14.06 -42.30 25.09
C ARG A 4 13.02 -41.28 25.54
N HIS A 5 12.80 -41.15 26.85
CA HIS A 5 11.87 -40.14 27.41
C HIS A 5 12.44 -38.72 27.28
N LYS A 6 13.76 -38.53 27.47
CA LYS A 6 14.42 -37.25 27.23
C LYS A 6 14.39 -36.84 25.75
N CYS A 7 14.66 -37.75 24.82
CA CYS A 7 14.53 -37.47 23.39
C CYS A 7 13.09 -37.13 22.98
N LEU A 8 12.10 -37.85 23.50
CA LEU A 8 10.69 -37.57 23.22
C LEU A 8 10.28 -36.18 23.75
N ALA A 9 10.72 -35.81 24.96
CA ALA A 9 10.45 -34.49 25.51
C ALA A 9 11.06 -33.36 24.68
N VAL A 10 12.28 -33.54 24.16
CA VAL A 10 12.92 -32.56 23.26
C VAL A 10 12.15 -32.40 21.94
N ILE A 11 11.68 -33.50 21.36
CA ILE A 11 10.87 -33.46 20.12
C ILE A 11 9.55 -32.74 20.37
N ILE A 12 8.85 -33.06 21.48
CA ILE A 12 7.60 -32.39 21.85
C ILE A 12 7.84 -30.89 22.04
N LEU A 13 8.90 -30.50 22.77
CA LEU A 13 9.24 -29.10 22.96
C LEU A 13 9.50 -28.39 21.63
N PHE A 14 10.21 -29.03 20.69
CA PHE A 14 10.48 -28.47 19.37
C PHE A 14 9.19 -28.27 18.55
N ILE A 15 8.28 -29.25 18.57
CA ILE A 15 6.96 -29.13 17.92
C ILE A 15 6.15 -27.98 18.51
N VAL A 16 6.15 -27.84 19.85
CA VAL A 16 5.47 -26.74 20.53
C VAL A 16 6.05 -25.38 20.12
N LEU A 17 7.38 -25.26 20.08
CA LEU A 17 8.05 -24.02 19.65
C LEU A 17 7.74 -23.68 18.19
N ILE A 18 7.72 -24.67 17.30
CA ILE A 18 7.28 -24.47 15.90
C ILE A 18 5.81 -24.01 15.87
N GLY A 19 4.93 -24.65 16.63
CA GLY A 19 3.52 -24.29 16.70
C GLY A 19 3.32 -22.84 17.16
N ILE A 20 4.02 -22.44 18.23
CA ILE A 20 4.02 -21.05 18.72
C ILE A 20 4.56 -20.10 17.66
N GLY A 21 5.63 -20.46 16.96
CA GLY A 21 6.21 -19.67 15.87
C GLY A 21 5.22 -19.46 14.71
N ILE A 22 4.52 -20.52 14.29
CA ILE A 22 3.50 -20.45 13.23
C ILE A 22 2.35 -19.53 13.66
N ILE A 23 1.84 -19.71 14.89
CA ILE A 23 0.77 -18.85 15.43
C ILE A 23 1.25 -17.39 15.48
N TYR A 24 2.47 -17.15 15.94
CA TYR A 24 3.04 -15.81 15.99
C TYR A 24 3.09 -15.18 14.60
N ILE A 25 3.56 -15.90 13.57
CA ILE A 25 3.58 -15.41 12.19
C ILE A 25 2.16 -15.13 11.70
N TYR A 26 1.24 -16.08 11.87
CA TYR A 26 -0.15 -15.95 11.44
C TYR A 26 -0.87 -14.75 12.08
N CYS A 27 -0.55 -14.44 13.34
CA CYS A 27 -1.12 -13.29 14.03
C CYS A 27 -0.45 -11.95 13.71
N ASN A 28 0.76 -11.95 13.12
CA ASN A 28 1.59 -10.75 12.92
C ASN A 28 1.96 -10.48 11.47
N VAL A 29 1.33 -11.17 10.51
CA VAL A 29 1.57 -10.99 9.08
C VAL A 29 0.24 -11.05 8.32
N ILE A 30 0.10 -10.18 7.35
CA ILE A 30 -0.99 -10.18 6.37
C ILE A 30 -0.56 -11.11 5.23
N PHE A 31 -1.31 -12.19 5.02
CA PHE A 31 -1.08 -13.10 3.90
C PHE A 31 -1.92 -12.67 2.72
N ILE A 32 -1.25 -12.34 1.62
CA ILE A 32 -1.85 -11.91 0.37
C ILE A 32 -1.74 -13.06 -0.62
N LYS A 33 -2.88 -13.54 -1.09
CA LYS A 33 -2.93 -14.41 -2.26
C LYS A 33 -2.91 -13.50 -3.51
N PRO A 34 -1.97 -13.69 -4.46
CA PRO A 34 -2.03 -12.99 -5.73
C PRO A 34 -3.36 -13.19 -6.41
N ASP A 35 -3.90 -12.12 -6.98
CA ASP A 35 -5.12 -12.19 -7.77
C ASP A 35 -4.76 -12.22 -9.26
N THR A 36 -5.43 -13.11 -9.98
CA THR A 36 -5.19 -13.43 -11.40
C THR A 36 -6.41 -13.14 -12.28
N ASN A 37 -7.53 -12.69 -11.69
CA ASN A 37 -8.78 -12.47 -12.43
C ASN A 37 -9.09 -10.99 -12.68
N ILE A 38 -8.13 -10.10 -12.46
CA ILE A 38 -8.37 -8.65 -12.56
C ILE A 38 -8.47 -8.18 -14.01
N GLY A 39 -8.00 -8.98 -14.98
CA GLY A 39 -8.18 -8.69 -16.41
C GLY A 39 -9.65 -8.63 -16.89
N GLN A 40 -10.63 -8.90 -16.00
CA GLN A 40 -12.06 -8.68 -16.26
C GLN A 40 -12.66 -7.49 -15.50
N ASN A 41 -11.89 -6.83 -14.62
CA ASN A 41 -12.37 -5.65 -13.91
C ASN A 41 -12.24 -4.40 -14.77
N THR A 42 -13.29 -3.60 -14.76
CA THR A 42 -13.37 -2.33 -15.48
C THR A 42 -12.71 -1.17 -14.73
N VAL A 43 -12.35 -1.37 -13.46
CA VAL A 43 -11.81 -0.32 -12.57
C VAL A 43 -10.36 0.02 -12.94
N SER A 44 -10.10 1.30 -13.16
CA SER A 44 -8.77 1.86 -13.39
C SER A 44 -8.07 2.22 -12.08
N PHE A 45 -6.81 1.79 -11.95
CA PHE A 45 -5.99 2.03 -10.75
C PHE A 45 -4.88 3.04 -11.01
N GLY A 46 -4.70 3.97 -10.08
CA GLY A 46 -3.66 4.98 -10.09
C GLY A 46 -2.78 4.91 -8.84
N ILE A 47 -1.51 5.26 -9.00
CA ILE A 47 -0.54 5.39 -7.92
C ILE A 47 0.09 6.78 -8.02
N ILE A 48 0.03 7.54 -6.94
CA ILE A 48 0.78 8.79 -6.77
C ILE A 48 1.87 8.54 -5.73
N ASP A 49 3.13 8.60 -6.17
CA ASP A 49 4.30 8.34 -5.34
C ASP A 49 5.52 9.13 -5.87
N GLY A 50 6.71 8.90 -5.31
CA GLY A 50 7.96 9.57 -5.66
C GLY A 50 8.94 8.68 -6.42
N GLY A 51 9.35 9.16 -7.58
CA GLY A 51 10.44 8.69 -8.42
C GLY A 51 10.19 7.33 -9.07
N LEU A 52 10.75 7.13 -10.27
CA LEU A 52 10.95 5.82 -10.89
C LEU A 52 12.37 5.68 -11.42
N SER A 53 13.00 4.52 -11.21
CA SER A 53 14.34 4.27 -11.75
C SER A 53 14.33 3.68 -13.16
N GLY A 54 13.17 3.27 -13.67
CA GLY A 54 12.99 2.76 -15.02
C GLY A 54 11.53 2.43 -15.34
N GLU A 55 11.32 1.93 -16.55
CA GLU A 55 10.00 1.49 -17.04
C GLU A 55 9.49 0.26 -16.28
N HIS A 56 8.17 0.22 -16.06
CA HIS A 56 7.46 -0.92 -15.50
C HIS A 56 6.42 -1.40 -16.50
N SER A 57 6.40 -2.70 -16.82
CA SER A 57 5.55 -3.24 -17.90
C SER A 57 4.04 -3.11 -17.69
N ASN A 58 3.63 -2.89 -16.45
CA ASN A 58 2.25 -2.71 -16.03
C ASN A 58 1.86 -1.24 -15.82
N VAL A 59 2.74 -0.28 -16.11
CA VAL A 59 2.39 1.14 -16.12
C VAL A 59 1.94 1.53 -17.53
N VAL A 60 0.70 1.99 -17.66
CA VAL A 60 0.12 2.35 -18.97
C VAL A 60 0.34 3.81 -19.35
N ASP A 61 0.45 4.69 -18.35
CA ASP A 61 0.81 6.08 -18.56
C ASP A 61 1.48 6.66 -17.32
N THR A 62 2.43 7.57 -17.54
CA THR A 62 3.18 8.24 -16.48
C THR A 62 3.82 9.56 -16.90
N ASN A 63 3.96 10.49 -15.95
CA ASN A 63 4.76 11.71 -16.10
C ASN A 63 6.21 11.57 -15.59
N ALA A 64 6.62 10.40 -15.11
CA ALA A 64 7.89 10.21 -14.44
C ALA A 64 9.08 10.44 -15.38
N ASN A 65 10.12 11.12 -14.86
CA ASN A 65 11.42 11.16 -15.50
C ASN A 65 12.32 10.11 -14.84
N TYR A 66 12.85 9.17 -15.62
CA TYR A 66 13.60 8.05 -15.06
C TYR A 66 14.99 8.48 -14.55
N GLU A 67 15.27 8.20 -13.28
CA GLU A 67 16.60 8.40 -12.68
C GLU A 67 17.34 7.06 -12.54
N GLU A 68 18.30 6.79 -13.44
CA GLU A 68 19.01 5.50 -13.53
C GLU A 68 20.01 5.18 -12.38
N LYS A 69 19.78 5.63 -11.13
CA LYS A 69 20.81 5.56 -10.09
C LYS A 69 20.45 4.72 -8.86
N LYS A 70 19.17 4.44 -8.58
CA LYS A 70 18.75 3.52 -7.50
C LYS A 70 17.25 3.24 -7.54
N LEU A 71 16.84 2.04 -7.09
CA LEU A 71 15.44 1.70 -6.84
C LEU A 71 14.77 2.73 -5.91
N THR A 72 13.76 3.42 -6.42
CA THR A 72 13.02 4.48 -5.72
C THR A 72 11.98 3.91 -4.75
N HIS A 73 11.19 4.78 -4.12
CA HIS A 73 10.03 4.34 -3.35
C HIS A 73 8.90 3.87 -4.28
N GLY A 74 8.59 4.64 -5.33
CA GLY A 74 7.66 4.28 -6.39
C GLY A 74 7.92 2.91 -7.00
N ASP A 75 9.18 2.60 -7.32
CA ASP A 75 9.55 1.28 -7.86
C ASP A 75 9.19 0.14 -6.90
N LYS A 76 9.32 0.33 -5.58
CA LYS A 76 9.00 -0.70 -4.60
C LYS A 76 7.50 -0.93 -4.51
N ILE A 77 6.71 0.13 -4.63
CA ILE A 77 5.25 0.05 -4.68
C ILE A 77 4.81 -0.68 -5.96
N LEU A 78 5.32 -0.29 -7.13
CA LEU A 78 5.00 -0.96 -8.39
C LEU A 78 5.44 -2.43 -8.40
N ASN A 79 6.61 -2.75 -7.83
CA ASN A 79 7.03 -4.14 -7.65
C ASN A 79 6.06 -4.92 -6.76
N PHE A 80 5.61 -4.34 -5.65
CA PHE A 80 4.58 -4.94 -4.80
C PHE A 80 3.28 -5.19 -5.57
N MET A 81 2.81 -4.20 -6.33
CA MET A 81 1.59 -4.31 -7.10
C MET A 81 1.69 -5.35 -8.20
N SER A 82 2.83 -5.43 -8.89
CA SER A 82 3.09 -6.44 -9.92
C SER A 82 3.06 -7.87 -9.36
N GLU A 83 3.38 -8.06 -8.08
CA GLU A 83 3.33 -9.36 -7.43
C GLU A 83 1.95 -9.69 -6.86
N TYR A 84 1.24 -8.68 -6.35
CA TYR A 84 -0.11 -8.85 -5.85
C TYR A 84 -1.11 -9.08 -7.00
N VAL A 85 -0.98 -8.31 -8.08
CA VAL A 85 -1.95 -8.20 -9.16
C VAL A 85 -1.24 -8.10 -10.52
N PHE A 86 -0.70 -9.24 -10.95
CA PHE A 86 0.25 -9.33 -12.06
C PHE A 86 -0.28 -8.84 -13.41
N ASP A 87 -1.56 -9.08 -13.71
CA ASP A 87 -2.17 -8.71 -15.01
C ASP A 87 -2.84 -7.33 -14.98
N SER A 88 -2.71 -6.57 -13.89
CA SER A 88 -3.33 -5.25 -13.76
C SER A 88 -2.45 -4.15 -14.34
N SER A 89 -3.10 -3.19 -14.99
CA SER A 89 -2.48 -1.96 -15.48
C SER A 89 -2.66 -0.81 -14.50
N PHE A 90 -1.66 0.05 -14.41
CA PHE A 90 -1.62 1.19 -13.48
C PHE A 90 -1.29 2.48 -14.21
N TYR A 91 -1.97 3.55 -13.83
CA TYR A 91 -1.52 4.91 -14.06
C TYR A 91 -0.55 5.28 -12.94
N TYR A 92 0.59 5.86 -13.26
CA TYR A 92 1.57 6.25 -12.25
C TYR A 92 1.93 7.73 -12.39
N TYR A 93 1.74 8.49 -11.33
CA TYR A 93 2.16 9.88 -11.29
C TYR A 93 3.30 10.07 -10.30
N ASP A 94 4.44 10.53 -10.81
CA ASP A 94 5.57 10.98 -10.02
C ASP A 94 5.30 12.40 -9.50
N ALA A 95 5.02 12.49 -8.21
CA ALA A 95 4.77 13.76 -7.52
C ALA A 95 6.02 14.32 -6.83
N GLU A 96 7.15 13.62 -6.90
CA GLU A 96 8.38 14.02 -6.21
C GLU A 96 9.14 15.07 -7.02
N ASP A 97 9.61 16.09 -6.31
CA ASP A 97 10.50 17.12 -6.80
C ASP A 97 11.58 17.31 -5.73
N ASP A 98 12.85 17.05 -6.08
CA ASP A 98 14.00 17.11 -5.17
C ASP A 98 13.81 16.32 -3.84
N ASN A 99 13.29 15.09 -3.91
CA ASN A 99 12.96 14.23 -2.74
C ASN A 99 11.84 14.78 -1.84
N THR A 100 11.03 15.70 -2.35
CA THR A 100 9.89 16.26 -1.62
C THR A 100 8.63 16.23 -2.47
N ILE A 101 7.48 15.99 -1.85
CA ILE A 101 6.18 16.09 -2.51
C ILE A 101 5.47 17.30 -1.93
N SER A 102 5.22 18.31 -2.77
CA SER A 102 4.49 19.51 -2.39
C SER A 102 2.99 19.35 -2.57
N THR A 103 2.21 20.22 -1.92
CA THR A 103 0.76 20.32 -2.10
C THR A 103 0.38 20.49 -3.58
N ASP A 104 1.06 21.39 -4.30
CA ASP A 104 0.77 21.67 -5.70
C ASP A 104 1.01 20.43 -6.58
N LYS A 105 2.10 19.70 -6.34
CA LYS A 105 2.40 18.46 -7.09
C LYS A 105 1.38 17.38 -6.82
N LEU A 106 0.90 17.28 -5.58
CA LEU A 106 -0.17 16.36 -5.20
C LEU A 106 -1.49 16.72 -5.92
N LEU A 107 -1.88 17.99 -5.94
CA LEU A 107 -3.07 18.46 -6.65
C LEU A 107 -2.99 18.21 -8.15
N VAL A 108 -1.84 18.49 -8.78
CA VAL A 108 -1.64 18.20 -10.21
C VAL A 108 -1.72 16.70 -10.48
N GLY A 109 -1.13 15.86 -9.63
CA GLY A 109 -1.22 14.41 -9.77
C GLY A 109 -2.64 13.88 -9.64
N LEU A 110 -3.39 14.40 -8.67
CA LEU A 110 -4.81 14.09 -8.47
C LEU A 110 -5.66 14.48 -9.67
N GLN A 111 -5.46 15.69 -10.20
CA GLN A 111 -6.15 16.15 -11.39
C GLN A 111 -5.78 15.30 -12.62
N TRP A 112 -4.50 14.96 -12.78
CA TRP A 112 -4.04 14.10 -13.88
C TRP A 112 -4.67 12.70 -13.82
N MET A 113 -4.84 12.13 -12.62
CA MET A 113 -5.56 10.87 -12.44
C MET A 113 -7.02 10.99 -12.87
N LEU A 114 -7.71 12.06 -12.46
CA LEU A 114 -9.09 12.33 -12.84
C LEU A 114 -9.25 12.50 -14.36
N ASP A 115 -8.36 13.28 -14.99
CA ASP A 115 -8.37 13.53 -16.43
C ASP A 115 -8.14 12.25 -17.25
N ASN A 116 -7.42 11.27 -16.69
CA ASN A 116 -7.21 9.95 -17.27
C ASN A 116 -8.31 8.92 -16.93
N ASN A 117 -9.41 9.36 -16.31
CA ASN A 117 -10.51 8.50 -15.86
C ASN A 117 -10.04 7.39 -14.91
N VAL A 118 -9.10 7.72 -14.02
CA VAL A 118 -8.69 6.81 -12.95
C VAL A 118 -9.72 6.83 -11.84
N GLU A 119 -10.32 5.69 -11.56
CA GLU A 119 -11.40 5.56 -10.56
C GLU A 119 -10.87 5.43 -9.14
N CYS A 120 -9.71 4.79 -8.96
CA CYS A 120 -9.14 4.50 -7.65
C CYS A 120 -7.67 4.89 -7.60
N VAL A 121 -7.28 5.72 -6.62
CA VAL A 121 -5.91 6.20 -6.47
C VAL A 121 -5.35 5.81 -5.11
N SER A 122 -4.12 5.31 -5.12
CA SER A 122 -3.32 5.10 -3.92
C SER A 122 -2.24 6.18 -3.80
N ILE A 123 -2.11 6.73 -2.59
CA ILE A 123 -1.11 7.74 -2.26
C ILE A 123 -0.31 7.26 -1.05
N SER A 124 0.94 6.90 -1.27
CA SER A 124 1.80 6.30 -0.24
C SER A 124 2.74 7.32 0.41
N LEU A 125 2.19 8.47 0.80
CA LEU A 125 2.90 9.58 1.43
C LEU A 125 2.17 10.08 2.68
N SER A 126 2.91 10.77 3.56
CA SER A 126 2.36 11.38 4.77
C SER A 126 3.00 12.72 5.07
N SER A 127 2.19 13.70 5.47
CA SER A 127 2.60 15.03 5.88
C SER A 127 1.83 15.47 7.11
N LYS A 128 2.47 16.24 7.99
CA LYS A 128 1.81 16.87 9.15
C LYS A 128 1.02 18.12 8.83
N PHE A 129 1.06 18.56 7.58
CA PHE A 129 0.50 19.83 7.15
C PHE A 129 -0.82 19.60 6.43
N TYR A 130 -1.89 20.18 6.98
CA TYR A 130 -3.19 20.31 6.32
C TYR A 130 -3.11 21.34 5.20
N SER A 131 -3.73 21.06 4.07
CA SER A 131 -4.01 22.00 3.00
C SER A 131 -5.51 22.05 2.75
N GLU A 132 -6.08 23.25 2.83
CA GLU A 132 -7.49 23.50 2.53
C GLU A 132 -7.78 23.19 1.06
N GLU A 133 -6.89 23.58 0.15
CA GLU A 133 -7.02 23.32 -1.29
C GLU A 133 -7.08 21.81 -1.61
N VAL A 134 -6.27 20.99 -0.93
CA VAL A 134 -6.34 19.53 -1.10
C VAL A 134 -7.62 18.99 -0.49
N ALA A 135 -8.05 19.49 0.67
CA ALA A 135 -9.31 19.06 1.28
C ALA A 135 -10.50 19.36 0.37
N ASP A 136 -10.56 20.58 -0.18
CA ASP A 136 -11.61 21.03 -1.09
C ASP A 136 -11.62 20.19 -2.37
N TRP A 137 -10.46 19.97 -3.00
CA TRP A 137 -10.36 19.11 -4.18
C TRP A 137 -10.87 17.69 -3.88
N MET A 138 -10.48 17.09 -2.75
CA MET A 138 -10.93 15.75 -2.36
C MET A 138 -12.44 15.69 -2.11
N ASN A 139 -13.04 16.78 -1.61
CA ASN A 139 -14.47 16.87 -1.36
C ASN A 139 -15.27 17.06 -2.65
N GLU A 140 -14.77 17.88 -3.57
CA GLU A 140 -15.44 18.17 -4.84
C GLU A 140 -15.46 16.95 -5.77
N ASN A 141 -14.40 16.13 -5.75
CA ASN A 141 -14.22 15.00 -6.67
C ASN A 141 -14.51 13.63 -6.03
N SER A 142 -15.07 13.59 -4.81
CA SER A 142 -15.24 12.34 -4.04
C SER A 142 -16.17 11.31 -4.69
N ASN A 143 -17.01 11.73 -5.64
CA ASN A 143 -17.91 10.84 -6.39
C ASN A 143 -17.27 10.27 -7.66
N ASP A 144 -16.21 10.90 -8.16
CA ASP A 144 -15.56 10.56 -9.42
C ASP A 144 -14.26 9.76 -9.20
N ILE A 145 -13.60 9.98 -8.06
CA ILE A 145 -12.34 9.31 -7.73
C ILE A 145 -12.29 8.91 -6.26
N LYS A 146 -11.92 7.66 -6.01
CA LYS A 146 -11.76 7.11 -4.66
C LYS A 146 -10.30 7.10 -4.26
N VAL A 147 -9.98 7.79 -3.16
CA VAL A 147 -8.59 7.98 -2.73
C VAL A 147 -8.28 7.16 -1.49
N TYR A 148 -7.19 6.41 -1.56
CA TYR A 148 -6.59 5.64 -0.46
C TYR A 148 -5.23 6.23 -0.13
N ALA A 149 -4.97 6.52 1.15
CA ALA A 149 -3.67 7.05 1.55
C ALA A 149 -3.11 6.40 2.80
N SER A 150 -1.79 6.23 2.83
CA SER A 150 -1.11 5.61 3.98
C SER A 150 -0.94 6.60 5.13
N TYR A 151 -1.32 6.19 6.34
CA TYR A 151 -0.83 6.82 7.56
C TYR A 151 0.69 6.65 7.70
N SER A 152 1.34 7.58 8.39
CA SER A 152 2.76 7.47 8.70
C SER A 152 3.04 6.22 9.54
N ASN A 153 4.27 5.71 9.43
CA ASN A 153 4.74 4.65 10.32
C ASN A 153 5.07 5.17 11.74
N THR A 154 4.99 6.49 11.97
CA THR A 154 5.27 7.13 13.26
C THR A 154 4.01 7.30 14.10
N VAL A 155 4.15 7.24 15.43
CA VAL A 155 3.03 7.37 16.38
C VAL A 155 2.66 8.85 16.57
N ASN A 156 1.37 9.17 16.47
CA ASN A 156 0.75 10.48 16.76
C ASN A 156 1.11 11.63 15.79
N SER A 157 1.31 11.36 14.51
CA SER A 157 1.36 12.41 13.50
C SER A 157 -0.05 12.70 12.97
N LEU A 158 -0.38 13.99 12.86
CA LEU A 158 -1.39 14.42 11.88
C LEU A 158 -0.85 13.95 10.53
N ASP A 159 -1.64 13.20 9.77
CA ASP A 159 -1.14 12.48 8.59
C ASP A 159 -2.03 12.77 7.40
N TYR A 160 -1.69 13.81 6.66
CA TYR A 160 -2.32 14.13 5.39
C TYR A 160 -1.54 13.49 4.25
N PRO A 161 -2.22 12.95 3.21
CA PRO A 161 -3.67 13.09 2.96
C PRO A 161 -4.57 12.08 3.68
N ALA A 162 -4.03 11.07 4.38
CA ALA A 162 -4.83 10.01 5.02
C ALA A 162 -5.92 10.53 5.98
N SER A 163 -5.71 11.65 6.66
CA SER A 163 -6.65 12.25 7.60
C SER A 163 -7.78 13.09 6.95
N TYR A 164 -7.79 13.34 5.64
CA TYR A 164 -8.90 14.09 5.00
C TYR A 164 -10.20 13.28 4.96
N ASN A 165 -11.37 13.91 5.15
CA ASN A 165 -12.65 13.21 5.30
C ASN A 165 -12.98 12.25 4.15
N ASN A 166 -12.76 12.67 2.90
CA ASN A 166 -13.05 11.88 1.70
C ASN A 166 -11.86 11.03 1.21
N VAL A 167 -10.90 10.76 2.09
CA VAL A 167 -9.77 9.85 1.86
C VAL A 167 -9.91 8.65 2.79
N ILE A 168 -9.73 7.44 2.27
CA ILE A 168 -9.63 6.24 3.10
C ILE A 168 -8.20 6.14 3.60
N GLY A 169 -8.01 6.44 4.89
CA GLY A 169 -6.73 6.31 5.57
C GLY A 169 -6.42 4.85 5.86
N VAL A 170 -5.19 4.41 5.57
CA VAL A 170 -4.77 3.02 5.75
C VAL A 170 -3.47 2.96 6.54
N GLY A 171 -3.41 2.13 7.58
CA GLY A 171 -2.18 1.99 8.36
C GLY A 171 -2.19 0.85 9.35
N SER A 172 -1.13 0.77 10.16
CA SER A 172 -1.08 -0.13 11.30
C SER A 172 -0.58 0.59 12.55
N SER A 173 -1.47 0.95 13.46
CA SER A 173 -1.14 1.40 14.82
C SER A 173 -2.41 1.60 15.64
N ALA A 174 -2.34 1.27 16.93
CA ALA A 174 -3.44 1.49 17.88
C ALA A 174 -3.57 2.95 18.36
N LYS A 175 -2.73 3.86 17.87
CA LYS A 175 -2.60 5.24 18.37
C LYS A 175 -2.81 6.30 17.29
N ILE A 176 -3.37 5.93 16.15
CA ILE A 176 -3.78 6.90 15.12
C ILE A 176 -5.20 7.36 15.49
N GLU A 177 -5.49 8.65 15.35
CA GLU A 177 -6.86 9.13 15.36
C GLU A 177 -7.49 8.78 14.01
N VAL A 178 -8.45 7.86 14.06
CA VAL A 178 -8.98 7.19 12.87
C VAL A 178 -10.43 7.59 12.67
N LYS A 179 -10.78 7.81 11.41
CA LYS A 179 -12.16 7.99 10.96
C LYS A 179 -12.80 6.62 10.80
N GLU A 180 -14.12 6.61 10.76
CA GLU A 180 -14.90 5.38 10.58
C GLU A 180 -14.60 4.66 9.25
N SER A 181 -14.27 5.41 8.20
CA SER A 181 -13.92 4.88 6.88
C SER A 181 -12.51 4.28 6.79
N ASP A 182 -11.65 4.48 7.80
CA ASP A 182 -10.25 4.08 7.73
C ASP A 182 -10.04 2.58 7.96
N VAL A 183 -8.97 2.04 7.37
CA VAL A 183 -8.60 0.63 7.49
C VAL A 183 -7.32 0.48 8.31
N ILE A 184 -7.47 -0.04 9.53
CA ILE A 184 -6.36 -0.21 10.47
C ILE A 184 -6.03 -1.68 10.68
N PHE A 185 -4.81 -2.04 10.30
CA PHE A 185 -4.27 -3.36 10.50
C PHE A 185 -3.54 -3.48 11.84
N ARG A 186 -3.46 -4.70 12.36
CA ARG A 186 -2.68 -5.01 13.57
C ARG A 186 -1.17 -4.77 13.37
N ASN A 187 -0.69 -4.93 12.15
CA ASN A 187 0.71 -4.76 11.75
C ASN A 187 0.77 -4.38 10.26
N SER A 188 1.94 -3.92 9.80
CA SER A 188 2.21 -3.58 8.41
C SER A 188 3.16 -4.56 7.72
N LYS A 189 3.14 -5.84 8.13
CA LYS A 189 3.97 -6.89 7.51
C LYS A 189 3.11 -7.69 6.55
N LEU A 190 3.53 -7.79 5.29
CA LEU A 190 2.80 -8.49 4.24
C LEU A 190 3.67 -9.59 3.64
N ILE A 191 3.05 -10.74 3.37
CA ILE A 191 3.63 -11.80 2.56
C ILE A 191 2.73 -12.03 1.36
N VAL A 192 3.29 -11.84 0.16
CA VAL A 192 2.64 -12.20 -1.09
C VAL A 192 2.97 -13.66 -1.41
N TRP A 193 1.94 -14.49 -1.63
CA TRP A 193 2.06 -15.89 -2.08
C TRP A 193 2.43 -15.99 -3.57
N SER A 194 3.47 -15.27 -3.97
CA SER A 194 4.16 -15.39 -5.25
C SER A 194 5.26 -16.46 -5.16
N THR A 195 5.84 -16.84 -6.31
CA THR A 195 7.00 -17.74 -6.37
C THR A 195 8.22 -16.97 -6.86
N PRO A 196 9.25 -16.73 -6.03
CA PRO A 196 9.35 -17.05 -4.60
C PRO A 196 8.44 -16.18 -3.73
N PHE A 197 8.21 -16.56 -2.47
CA PHE A 197 7.50 -15.71 -1.50
C PHE A 197 8.20 -14.36 -1.32
N ARG A 198 7.40 -13.30 -1.20
CA ARG A 198 7.89 -11.94 -1.12
C ARG A 198 7.37 -11.23 0.12
N PHE A 199 8.25 -10.46 0.73
CA PHE A 199 8.05 -9.86 2.05
C PHE A 199 8.08 -8.35 1.92
N TYR A 200 7.04 -7.71 2.41
CA TYR A 200 6.89 -6.25 2.43
C TYR A 200 6.62 -5.79 3.85
N SER A 201 7.08 -4.58 4.18
CA SER A 201 6.80 -3.98 5.48
C SER A 201 6.69 -2.46 5.40
N GLY A 202 5.58 -1.93 5.90
CA GLY A 202 5.31 -0.49 5.95
C GLY A 202 3.88 -0.15 5.51
N ASN A 203 3.34 0.94 6.04
CA ASN A 203 1.99 1.39 5.69
C ASN A 203 1.84 1.76 4.20
N SER A 204 2.93 2.15 3.55
CA SER A 204 3.00 2.43 2.11
C SER A 204 2.56 1.25 1.23
N TYR A 205 2.67 0.01 1.72
CA TYR A 205 2.16 -1.16 0.99
C TYR A 205 0.69 -1.48 1.31
N LEU A 206 0.18 -1.00 2.46
CA LEU A 206 -1.19 -1.28 2.89
C LEU A 206 -2.21 -0.47 2.10
N ALA A 207 -1.92 0.80 1.80
CA ALA A 207 -2.82 1.66 1.03
C ALA A 207 -3.13 1.08 -0.37
N PRO A 208 -2.14 0.73 -1.20
CA PRO A 208 -2.42 0.16 -2.52
C PRO A 208 -2.98 -1.27 -2.42
N TYR A 209 -2.64 -2.03 -1.37
CA TYR A 209 -3.30 -3.31 -1.07
C TYR A 209 -4.81 -3.14 -0.84
N CYS A 210 -5.22 -2.20 0.02
CA CYS A 210 -6.62 -1.93 0.29
C CYS A 210 -7.37 -1.40 -0.93
N MET A 211 -6.76 -0.48 -1.67
CA MET A 211 -7.30 0.05 -2.93
C MET A 211 -7.72 -1.09 -3.86
N VAL A 212 -6.84 -2.07 -4.03
CA VAL A 212 -7.08 -3.19 -4.94
C VAL A 212 -8.07 -4.20 -4.34
N ARG A 213 -7.87 -4.61 -3.08
CA ARG A 213 -8.75 -5.55 -2.36
C ARG A 213 -10.22 -5.12 -2.38
N ASP A 214 -10.48 -3.85 -2.16
CA ASP A 214 -11.83 -3.30 -1.99
C ASP A 214 -12.57 -3.12 -3.31
N ASN A 215 -11.86 -3.10 -4.45
CA ASN A 215 -12.44 -2.78 -5.76
C ASN A 215 -12.36 -3.94 -6.75
N ILE A 216 -11.80 -5.09 -6.36
CA ILE A 216 -11.81 -6.32 -7.17
C ILE A 216 -12.93 -7.28 -6.77
N ASN A 217 -13.44 -7.16 -5.55
CA ASN A 217 -14.43 -8.09 -4.98
C ASN A 217 -15.87 -7.54 -4.97
N ASN A 218 -16.13 -6.41 -5.64
CA ASN A 218 -17.46 -5.78 -5.74
C ASN A 218 -18.13 -6.06 -7.07
#